data_AF-A0A257GLT5-F1
#
_entry.id   AF-A0A257GLT5-F1
#
_cell.length_a   1.000
_cell.length_b   1.000
_cell.length_c   1.000
_cell.angle_alpha   90.00
_cell.angle_beta   90.00
_cell.angle_gamma   90.00
#
_symmetry.space_group_name_H-M   'P 1'
#
loop_
_entity.id
_entity.type
_entity.pdbx_description
1 polymer ?
#
loop_
_entity_poly.entity_id
_entity_poly.type
_entity_poly.pdbx_seq_one_letter_code
_entity_poly.pdbx_strand_id
1 'polypeptide(L)' 'MIAQCRISTWPADRLAEARAVVADVAQHSDHLVGLACDVLVAHGETEVERKDARVLLLVIDARRPVRRAQREDTNRRVTS' A
#
# COMPACT_ATOMS: atom_id res chain seq x y z
N MET A 1 -37.61 -14.98 -1.27
CA MET A 1 -36.18 -15.38 -1.24
C MET A 1 -35.51 -14.80 -2.47
N ILE A 2 -34.78 -13.69 -2.32
CA ILE A 2 -34.03 -13.08 -3.44
C ILE A 2 -32.63 -13.64 -3.38
N ALA A 3 -32.25 -14.39 -4.42
CA ALA A 3 -30.88 -14.81 -4.63
C ALA A 3 -30.00 -13.57 -4.82
N GLN A 4 -29.32 -13.15 -3.75
CA GLN A 4 -28.24 -12.17 -3.86
C GLN A 4 -27.13 -12.80 -4.71
N CYS A 5 -27.07 -12.37 -5.97
CA CYS A 5 -25.84 -12.45 -6.75
C CYS A 5 -24.77 -11.75 -5.91
N ARG A 6 -23.85 -12.52 -5.33
CA ARG A 6 -22.78 -12.02 -4.46
C ARG A 6 -21.75 -11.29 -5.31
N ILE A 7 -22.10 -10.09 -5.80
CA ILE A 7 -21.08 -9.09 -6.03
C ILE A 7 -20.63 -8.72 -4.63
N SER A 8 -19.54 -9.33 -4.16
CA SER A 8 -18.94 -8.99 -2.87
C SER A 8 -18.42 -7.57 -2.94
N THR A 9 -19.29 -6.59 -2.66
CA THR A 9 -18.92 -5.19 -2.47
C THR A 9 -17.89 -5.14 -1.35
N TRP A 10 -16.67 -4.71 -1.68
CA TRP A 10 -15.61 -4.57 -0.69
C TRP A 10 -16.08 -3.64 0.44
N PRO A 11 -15.81 -3.95 1.72
CA PRO A 11 -16.32 -3.13 2.82
C PRO A 11 -15.82 -1.69 2.75
N ALA A 12 -16.72 -0.71 2.85
CA ALA A 12 -16.37 0.71 2.80
C ALA A 12 -15.39 1.09 3.93
N ASP A 13 -15.54 0.50 5.12
CA ASP A 13 -14.63 0.73 6.26
C ASP A 13 -13.19 0.32 5.94
N ARG A 14 -13.00 -0.77 5.19
CA ARG A 14 -11.67 -1.23 4.77
C ARG A 14 -11.06 -0.30 3.74
N LEU A 15 -11.89 0.29 2.88
CA LEU A 15 -11.46 1.26 1.90
C LEU A 15 -11.07 2.59 2.59
N ALA A 16 -11.83 3.02 3.60
CA ALA A 16 -11.50 4.17 4.43
C ALA A 16 -10.20 3.97 5.23
N GLU A 17 -9.99 2.77 5.79
CA GLU A 17 -8.75 2.39 6.48
C GLU A 17 -7.54 2.46 5.52
N ALA A 18 -7.67 1.93 4.30
CA ALA A 18 -6.63 2.02 3.29
C ALA A 18 -6.30 3.47 2.91
N ARG A 19 -7.32 4.33 2.77
CA ARG A 19 -7.15 5.78 2.53
C ARG A 19 -6.42 6.46 3.68
N ALA A 20 -6.76 6.13 4.93
CA ALA A 20 -6.09 6.68 6.10
C ALA A 20 -4.60 6.31 6.14
N VAL A 21 -4.25 5.05 5.83
CA VAL A 21 -2.86 4.60 5.73
C VAL A 21 -2.10 5.35 4.63
N VAL A 22 -2.72 5.57 3.47
CA VAL A 22 -2.09 6.33 2.37
C VAL A 22 -1.95 7.82 2.74
N ALA A 23 -2.88 8.39 3.49
CA ALA A 23 -2.74 9.77 3.96
C ALA A 23 -1.57 9.94 4.95
N ASP A 24 -1.23 8.90 5.72
CA ASP A 24 -0.15 8.91 6.72
C ASP A 24 1.06 8.03 6.33
N VAL A 25 1.43 8.05 5.04
CA VAL A 25 2.53 7.22 4.49
C VAL A 25 3.87 7.36 5.21
N ALA A 26 4.13 8.51 5.84
CA ALA A 26 5.39 8.77 6.55
C ALA A 26 5.48 8.00 7.87
N GLN A 27 4.33 7.68 8.47
CA GLN A 27 4.21 7.00 9.76
C GLN A 27 4.09 5.48 9.63
N HIS A 28 3.84 4.99 8.41
CA HIS A 28 3.60 3.58 8.14
C HIS A 28 4.76 2.91 7.39
N SER A 29 4.90 1.60 7.60
CA SER A 29 5.90 0.81 6.87
C SER A 29 5.55 0.71 5.39
N ASP A 30 6.57 0.69 4.52
CA ASP A 30 6.41 0.49 3.07
C ASP A 30 5.58 -0.76 2.72
N HIS A 31 5.61 -1.79 3.58
CA HIS A 31 4.79 -2.97 3.42
C HIS A 31 3.30 -2.70 3.66
N LEU A 32 2.97 -1.99 4.74
CA LEU A 32 1.58 -1.63 5.07
C LEU A 32 1.00 -0.66 4.05
N VAL A 33 1.80 0.33 3.62
CA VAL A 33 1.40 1.25 2.56
C VAL A 33 1.18 0.50 1.24
N GLY A 34 2.02 -0.49 0.92
CA GLY A 34 1.82 -1.35 -0.24
C GLY A 34 0.48 -2.10 -0.21
N LEU A 35 0.16 -2.75 0.92
CA LEU A 35 -1.12 -3.46 1.09
C LEU A 35 -2.32 -2.52 0.95
N ALA A 36 -2.25 -1.31 1.52
CA ALA A 36 -3.30 -0.31 1.36
C ALA A 36 -3.45 0.12 -0.10
N CYS A 37 -2.34 0.31 -0.82
CA CYS A 37 -2.39 0.63 -2.25
C CYS A 37 -3.02 -0.51 -3.06
N ASP A 38 -2.69 -1.78 -2.79
CA ASP A 38 -3.29 -2.93 -3.48
C ASP A 38 -4.82 -2.95 -3.33
N VAL A 39 -5.32 -2.66 -2.12
CA VAL A 39 -6.75 -2.52 -1.84
C VAL A 39 -7.36 -1.38 -2.66
N LEU A 40 -6.71 -0.21 -2.72
CA LEU A 40 -7.22 0.92 -3.50
C LEU A 40 -7.15 0.66 -5.01
N VAL A 41 -6.16 -0.07 -5.52
CA VAL A 41 -6.09 -0.44 -6.94
C VAL A 41 -7.24 -1.38 -7.32
N ALA A 42 -7.54 -2.37 -6.48
CA ALA A 42 -8.57 -3.36 -6.74
C ALA A 42 -10.00 -2.84 -6.51
N HIS A 43 -10.17 -1.96 -5.51
CA HIS A 43 -11.49 -1.60 -5.00
C HIS A 43 -11.76 -0.09 -4.91
N GLY A 44 -10.77 0.75 -5.27
CA GLY A 44 -10.91 2.20 -5.27
C GLY A 44 -12.10 2.65 -6.10
N GLU A 45 -12.82 3.65 -5.60
CA GLU A 45 -14.10 4.09 -6.18
C GLU A 45 -13.85 4.85 -7.48
N THR A 46 -12.78 5.64 -7.52
CA THR A 46 -12.46 6.49 -8.67
C THR A 46 -11.27 5.95 -9.47
N GLU A 47 -11.26 6.21 -10.77
CA GLU A 47 -10.12 5.85 -11.61
C GLU A 47 -8.84 6.61 -11.22
N VAL A 48 -9.00 7.86 -10.78
CA VAL A 48 -7.91 8.70 -10.28
C VAL A 48 -7.27 8.06 -9.06
N GLU A 49 -8.06 7.68 -8.06
CA GLU A 49 -7.58 6.98 -6.86
C GLU A 49 -6.82 5.69 -7.21
N ARG A 50 -7.38 4.86 -8.11
CA ARG A 50 -6.72 3.64 -8.58
C ARG A 50 -5.38 3.95 -9.27
N LYS A 51 -5.31 5.04 -10.04
CA LYS A 51 -4.08 5.46 -10.73
C LYS A 51 -3.03 5.95 -9.75
N ASP A 52 -3.41 6.79 -8.80
CA ASP A 52 -2.51 7.34 -7.80
C ASP A 52 -1.92 6.23 -6.92
N ALA A 53 -2.75 5.25 -6.52
CA ALA A 53 -2.29 4.07 -5.78
C ALA A 53 -1.25 3.24 -6.57
N ARG A 54 -1.43 3.05 -7.88
CA ARG A 54 -0.42 2.38 -8.73
C ARG A 54 0.89 3.16 -8.81
N VAL A 55 0.83 4.49 -8.92
CA VAL A 55 2.02 5.33 -8.94
C VAL A 55 2.77 5.24 -7.60
N LEU A 56 2.04 5.25 -6.48
CA LEU A 56 2.63 5.13 -5.16
C LEU A 56 3.31 3.77 -4.94
N LEU A 57 2.72 2.67 -5.44
CA LEU A 57 3.37 1.35 -5.44
C LEU A 57 4.72 1.37 -6.17
N LEU A 58 4.80 1.99 -7.35
CA LEU A 58 6.05 2.12 -8.09
C LEU A 58 7.12 2.89 -7.27
N VAL A 59 6.72 3.96 -6.60
CA VAL A 59 7.62 4.74 -5.73
C VAL A 59 8.09 3.93 -4.53
N ILE A 60 7.21 3.14 -3.92
CA ILE A 60 7.56 2.24 -2.80
C ILE A 60 8.57 1.19 -3.26
N ASP A 61 8.34 0.55 -4.40
CA ASP A 61 9.23 -0.48 -4.92
C ASP A 61 10.61 0.06 -5.27
N ALA A 62 10.69 1.27 -5.81
CA ALA A 62 11.97 1.96 -6.05
C ALA A 62 12.74 2.26 -4.75
N ARG A 63 12.06 2.42 -3.60
CA ARG A 63 12.70 2.67 -2.29
C ARG A 63 13.25 1.40 -1.64
N ARG A 64 12.69 0.22 -1.92
CA ARG A 64 13.15 -1.06 -1.36
C ARG A 64 14.65 -1.38 -1.61
N PRO A 65 15.21 -1.24 -2.82
CA PRO A 65 16.63 -1.53 -3.06
C PRO A 65 17.56 -0.59 -2.29
N VAL A 66 17.22 0.70 -2.20
CA VAL A 66 18.01 1.69 -1.43
C VAL A 66 18.08 1.30 0.05
N ARG A 67 16.96 0.88 0.64
CA ARG A 67 16.94 0.47 2.05
C ARG A 67 17.67 -0.85 2.32
N ARG A 68 17.68 -1.79 1.37
CA ARG A 68 18.48 -3.03 1.49
C ARG A 68 19.97 -2.71 1.52
N ALA A 69 20.44 -1.84 0.61
CA ALA A 69 21.83 -1.38 0.59
C ALA A 69 22.22 -0.68 1.91
N GLN A 70 21.38 0.24 2.40
CA GLN A 70 21.63 0.95 3.68
C GLN A 70 21.68 0.02 4.90
N ARG A 71 20.80 -0.99 4.97
CA ARG A 71 20.81 -1.98 6.06
C ARG A 71 22.09 -2.81 6.05
N GLU A 72 22.55 -3.23 4.87
CA GLU A 72 23.77 -4.02 4.74
C GLU A 72 25.02 -3.22 5.12
N ASP A 73 25.11 -1.95 4.70
CA ASP A 73 26.20 -1.05 5.10
C ASP A 73 26.20 -0.76 6.61
N THR A 74 25.02 -0.58 7.20
CA THR A 74 24.90 -0.38 8.66
C THR A 74 25.35 -1.63 9.41
N ASN A 75 24.94 -2.82 8.95
CA ASN A 75 25.34 -4.09 9.57
C ASN A 75 26.86 -4.31 9.49
N ARG A 76 27.47 -4.01 8.33
CA ARG A 76 28.93 -4.14 8.14
C ARG A 76 29.75 -3.23 9.06
N ARG A 77 29.22 -2.05 9.42
CA ARG A 77 29.87 -1.10 10.35
C ARG A 77 29.75 -1.48 11.82
N VAL A 78 28.74 -2.26 12.21
CA VAL A 78 28.53 -2.67 13.61
C VAL A 78 29.36 -3.92 13.95
N THR A 79 29.71 -4.74 12.95
CA THR A 79 30.48 -5.97 13.13
C THR A 79 32.00 -5.82 12.90
N SER A 80 32.49 -4.62 12.56
CA SER A 80 33.94 -4.30 12.47
C SER A 80 34.37 -3.48 13.67
#